data_AF-A0A1F9QG97-F1
#
_entry.id   AF-A0A1F9QG97-F1
#
_cell.length_a   1.000
_cell.length_b   1.000
_cell.length_c   1.000
_cell.angle_alpha   90.00
_cell.angle_beta   90.00
_cell.angle_gamma   90.00
#
_symmetry.space_group_name_H-M   'P 1'
#
loop_
_entity.id
_entity.type
_entity.pdbx_description
1 polymer ?
#
loop_
_entity_poly.entity_id
_entity_poly.type
_entity_poly.pdbx_seq_one_letter_code
_entity_poly.pdbx_strand_id
1 'polypeptide(L)' 'MALIRLTLEVSSAIAEQAAKLRAAHNIRTPDAIQISAALNAGATHFFTNDIRLPKIPSIQILSLDSLVSE' A
#
# COMPACT_ATOMS: atom_id res chain seq x y z
N MET A 1 -5.13 -4.12 -17.61
CA MET A 1 -6.25 -3.17 -17.72
C MET A 1 -6.67 -2.80 -16.31
N ALA A 2 -6.09 -1.74 -15.74
CA ALA A 2 -6.41 -1.30 -14.39
C ALA A 2 -7.82 -0.70 -14.42
N LEU A 3 -8.79 -1.39 -13.80
CA LEU A 3 -10.06 -0.76 -13.45
C LEU A 3 -9.72 0.40 -12.51
N ILE A 4 -10.02 1.63 -12.92
CA ILE A 4 -9.93 2.81 -12.06
C ILE A 4 -11.03 2.67 -11.00
N ARG A 5 -10.75 1.92 -9.93
CA ARG A 5 -11.55 1.91 -8.71
C ARG A 5 -11.04 3.05 -7.83
N LEU A 6 -11.92 4.01 -7.56
CA LEU A 6 -11.61 5.16 -6.70
C LEU A 6 -11.42 4.73 -5.24
N THR A 7 -12.18 3.73 -4.79
CA THR A 7 -12.11 3.20 -3.44
C THR A 7 -12.28 1.68 -3.44
N LEU A 8 -11.72 1.04 -2.41
CA LEU A 8 -11.88 -0.38 -2.13
C LEU A 8 -12.42 -0.51 -0.70
N GLU A 9 -13.45 -1.34 -0.55
CA GLU A 9 -13.93 -1.73 0.76
C GLU A 9 -12.88 -2.55 1.49
N VAL A 10 -12.77 -2.35 2.81
CA VAL A 10 -11.87 -3.16 3.65
C VAL A 10 -12.54 -4.50 3.91
N SER A 11 -12.26 -5.47 3.04
CA SER A 11 -12.71 -6.85 3.24
C SER A 11 -11.98 -7.53 4.40
N SER A 12 -12.50 -8.66 4.88
CA SER A 12 -11.83 -9.49 5.89
C SER A 12 -10.42 -9.91 5.44
N ALA A 13 -10.24 -10.24 4.16
CA ALA A 13 -8.94 -10.59 3.59
C ALA A 13 -7.95 -9.42 3.65
N ILE A 14 -8.40 -8.20 3.34
CA ILE A 14 -7.56 -6.99 3.46
C ILE A 14 -7.24 -6.71 4.93
N ALA A 15 -8.21 -6.84 5.84
CA ALA A 15 -7.98 -6.63 7.26
C ALA A 15 -6.97 -7.63 7.86
N GLU A 16 -7.07 -8.90 7.49
CA GLU A 16 -6.14 -9.94 7.94
C GLU A 16 -4.72 -9.72 7.40
N GLN A 17 -4.59 -9.41 6.11
CA GLN A 17 -3.29 -9.12 5.50
C GLN A 17 -2.68 -7.82 6.08
N ALA A 18 -3.49 -6.80 6.33
CA ALA A 18 -3.04 -5.57 7.01
C ALA A 18 -2.51 -5.87 8.42
N ALA A 19 -3.18 -6.72 9.20
CA ALA A 19 -2.71 -7.14 10.51
C ALA A 19 -1.34 -7.84 10.44
N LYS A 20 -1.17 -8.75 9.45
CA LYS A 20 0.12 -9.43 9.20
C LYS A 20 1.22 -8.44 8.80
N LEU A 21 0.94 -7.51 7.89
CA LEU A 21 1.89 -6.48 7.47
C LEU A 21 2.32 -5.59 8.64
N ARG A 22 1.36 -5.15 9.46
CA ARG A 22 1.63 -4.36 10.67
C ARG A 22 2.54 -5.11 11.64
N ALA A 23 2.26 -6.38 11.88
CA ALA A 23 3.09 -7.21 12.77
C ALA A 23 4.52 -7.40 12.24
N ALA A 24 4.68 -7.61 10.92
CA ALA A 24 5.98 -7.87 10.31
C ALA A 24 6.84 -6.61 10.10
N HIS A 25 6.21 -5.46 9.84
CA HIS A 25 6.91 -4.24 9.41
C HIS A 25 6.76 -3.06 10.36
N ASN A 26 6.01 -3.21 11.46
CA ASN A 26 5.76 -2.16 12.46
C ASN A 26 5.20 -0.85 11.86
N ILE A 27 4.35 -0.97 10.83
CA ILE A 27 3.67 0.16 10.19
C ILE A 27 2.35 0.50 10.89
N ARG A 28 1.85 1.72 10.70
CA ARG A 28 0.59 2.16 11.31
C ARG A 28 -0.58 1.41 10.67
N THR A 29 -1.65 1.22 11.43
CA THR A 29 -2.84 0.49 10.97
C THR A 29 -3.43 1.06 9.67
N PRO A 30 -3.59 2.39 9.48
CA PRO A 30 -4.10 2.94 8.22
C PRO A 30 -3.22 2.60 7.01
N ASP A 31 -1.89 2.71 7.17
CA ASP A 31 -0.93 2.40 6.10
C ASP A 31 -0.99 0.92 5.74
N ALA A 32 -1.06 0.04 6.74
CA ALA A 32 -1.18 -1.40 6.54
C ALA A 32 -2.45 -1.76 5.75
N ILE A 33 -3.57 -1.10 6.05
CA ILE A 33 -4.84 -1.29 5.32
C ILE A 33 -4.70 -0.81 3.87
N GLN A 34 -4.15 0.38 3.63
CA GLN A 34 -3.98 0.91 2.28
C GLN A 34 -3.04 0.07 1.42
N ILE A 35 -1.91 -0.35 1.98
CA ILE A 35 -0.95 -1.22 1.29
C ILE A 35 -1.58 -2.59 1.01
N SER A 36 -2.30 -3.17 1.97
CA SER A 36 -2.99 -4.45 1.76
C SER A 36 -4.08 -4.34 0.69
N ALA A 37 -4.84 -3.24 0.65
CA ALA A 37 -5.83 -2.99 -0.40
C ALA A 37 -5.17 -2.86 -1.77
N ALA A 38 -4.03 -2.16 -1.86
CA ALA A 38 -3.26 -2.03 -3.10
C ALA A 38 -2.76 -3.40 -3.60
N LEU A 39 -2.18 -4.20 -2.70
CA LEU A 39 -1.75 -5.57 -3.01
C LEU A 39 -2.92 -6.45 -3.47
N ASN A 40 -4.07 -6.36 -2.80
CA ASN A 40 -5.27 -7.11 -3.16
C ASN A 40 -5.80 -6.72 -4.55
N ALA A 41 -5.67 -5.45 -4.93
CA ALA A 41 -6.01 -4.96 -6.27
C ALA A 41 -4.97 -5.32 -7.34
N GLY A 42 -3.87 -6.00 -6.98
CA GLY A 42 -2.78 -6.35 -7.88
C GLY A 42 -1.85 -5.19 -8.22
N ALA A 43 -1.81 -4.14 -7.40
CA ALA A 43 -0.89 -3.04 -7.58
C ALA A 43 0.56 -3.49 -7.37
N THR A 44 1.44 -3.09 -8.27
CA THR A 44 2.89 -3.30 -8.17
C THR A 44 3.62 -2.09 -7.58
N HIS A 45 2.95 -0.94 -7.51
CA HIS A 45 3.49 0.32 -7.00
C HIS A 45 2.52 0.97 -6.01
N PHE A 46 3.05 1.62 -4.97
CA PHE A 46 2.31 2.38 -3.97
C PHE A 46 2.91 3.79 -3.87
N PHE A 47 2.11 4.80 -4.23
CA PHE A 47 2.53 6.20 -4.23
C PHE A 47 2.15 6.86 -2.91
N THR A 48 3.10 7.54 -2.27
CA THR A 48 2.90 8.17 -0.96
C THR A 48 3.86 9.31 -0.74
N ASN A 49 3.47 10.30 0.07
CA ASN A 49 4.38 11.34 0.55
C ASN A 49 5.07 10.95 1.87
N ASP A 50 4.66 9.82 2.48
CA ASP A 50 5.27 9.35 3.72
C ASP A 50 6.51 8.49 3.43
N ILE A 51 7.66 9.15 3.40
CA ILE A 51 8.97 8.51 3.17
C ILE A 51 9.40 7.54 4.29
N ARG A 52 8.65 7.46 5.39
CA ARG A 52 8.99 6.58 6.53
C ARG A 52 8.48 5.15 6.35
N LEU A 53 7.69 4.88 5.31
CA LEU A 53 7.20 3.53 5.06
C LEU A 53 8.37 2.58 4.73
N PRO A 54 8.45 1.42 5.41
CA PRO A 54 9.50 0.44 5.16
C PRO A 54 9.29 -0.22 3.81
N LYS A 55 10.35 -0.83 3.27
CA LYS A 55 10.27 -1.65 2.06
C LYS A 55 9.35 -2.86 2.30
N ILE A 56 8.39 -3.05 1.42
CA ILE A 56 7.47 -4.20 1.41
C ILE A 56 7.80 -5.09 0.20
N PRO A 57 8.13 -6.39 0.38
CA PRO A 57 8.66 -7.23 -0.70
C PRO A 57 7.81 -7.35 -1.97
N SER A 58 6.50 -7.10 -1.89
CA SER A 58 5.55 -7.34 -2.98
C SER A 58 5.03 -6.07 -3.66
N ILE A 59 5.46 -4.87 -3.22
CA ILE A 59 5.00 -3.60 -3.78
C ILE A 59 6.09 -2.54 -3.66
N GLN A 60 6.38 -1.85 -4.76
CA GLN A 60 7.36 -0.78 -4.78
C GLN A 60 6.75 0.51 -4.21
N ILE A 61 7.33 1.03 -3.14
CA ILE A 61 6.91 2.31 -2.55
C ILE A 61 7.66 3.44 -3.25
N LEU A 62 6.93 4.42 -3.76
CA LEU A 62 7.46 5.58 -4.47
C LEU A 62 6.99 6.88 -3.81
N SER A 63 7.92 7.81 -3.61
CA SER A 63 7.60 9.19 -3.20
C SER A 63 7.03 9.96 -4.38
N LEU A 64 6.05 10.83 -4.16
CA LEU A 64 5.55 11.71 -5.23
C LEU A 64 6.67 12.58 -5.81
N ASP A 65 7.58 13.07 -4.95
CA ASP A 65 8.75 13.86 -5.36
C ASP A 65 9.67 13.09 -6.31
N SER A 66 9.67 11.76 -6.28
CA SER A 66 10.47 10.94 -7.19
C SER A 66 9.87 10.77 -8.59
N LEU A 67 8.65 11.26 -8.81
CA LEU A 67 7.94 11.18 -10.09
C LEU A 67 7.88 12.49 -10.86
N VAL A 68 8.05 13.61 -10.15
CA VAL A 68 8.05 14.93 -10.78
C VAL A 68 9.49 15.24 -11.17
N SER A 69 9.87 14.83 -12.38
CA SER A 69 11.02 15.41 -13.06
C SER A 69 10.58 16.75 -13.67
N GLU A 70 11.32 17.83 -13.40
CA GLU A 70 11.29 19.02 -14.27
C GLU A 70 11.80 18.68 -15.68
#